data_AF-B3NE61-F1
#
_entry.id   AF-B3NE61-F1
#
_cell.length_a   1.000
_cell.length_b   1.000
_cell.length_c   1.000
_cell.angle_alpha   90.00
_cell.angle_beta   90.00
_cell.angle_gamma   90.00
#
_symmetry.space_group_name_H-M   'P 1'
#
loop_
_entity.id
_entity.type
_entity.pdbx_description
1 polymer ?
#
loop_
_entity_poly.entity_id
_entity_poly.type
_entity_poly.pdbx_seq_one_letter_code
_entity_poly.pdbx_strand_id
1 'polypeptide(L)'
;MSDYDHARIKKLVLKGEKHKKSKKRKKEKDEAGSSKKPKVVVDEDAVEHGGWWAAQTAADITGTVSIEFGDRSYLKAMDNGLFTLGAPHNAGDGPDPEEIFTAFPINDRKVAFKSGYGKYLKIEKDGMVTGRSEAVGGMEQWEPVFEEKRMALLSETGHFMSIDPEDDACVALRKKVGQHEICKVRSNASRDVVIDTEPKEEKGDLGEVEKNYVKKFQKFQDKKMRINQNDVKELEQAKAQGSLHETLLDRRSKMKADRYCK
;
A
#
# COMPACT_ATOMS: atom_id res chain seq x y z
N MET A 1 -20.42 34.06 40.38
CA MET A 1 -20.66 33.69 38.96
C MET A 1 -19.29 33.70 38.29
N SER A 2 -18.68 32.58 37.94
CA SER A 2 -19.26 31.45 37.19
C SER A 2 -18.94 30.07 37.80
N ASP A 3 -20.00 29.35 38.14
CA ASP A 3 -20.02 27.98 38.69
C ASP A 3 -19.76 26.90 37.61
N TYR A 4 -18.56 26.83 37.01
CA TYR A 4 -18.30 25.84 35.94
C TYR A 4 -16.96 25.09 36.01
N ASP A 5 -16.27 25.06 37.16
CA ASP A 5 -14.96 24.39 37.27
C ASP A 5 -14.96 23.03 37.99
N HIS A 6 -16.13 22.38 38.09
CA HIS A 6 -16.26 21.05 38.70
C HIS A 6 -17.08 20.07 37.85
N ALA A 7 -16.65 19.82 36.61
CA ALA A 7 -17.18 18.71 35.81
C ALA A 7 -16.20 17.53 35.81
N ARG A 8 -16.45 16.53 36.68
CA ARG A 8 -15.77 15.23 36.62
C ARG A 8 -16.17 14.49 35.35
N ILE A 9 -15.26 14.37 34.38
CA ILE A 9 -15.46 13.59 33.16
C ILE A 9 -15.57 12.10 33.54
N LYS A 10 -16.81 11.60 33.66
CA LYS A 10 -17.09 10.17 33.73
C LYS A 10 -17.48 9.67 32.33
N LYS A 11 -16.91 8.53 31.95
CA LYS A 11 -17.18 7.84 30.67
C LYS A 11 -18.69 7.58 30.53
N LEU A 12 -19.24 7.94 29.37
CA LEU A 12 -20.64 7.72 29.01
C LEU A 12 -20.95 6.22 29.00
N VAL A 13 -21.94 5.80 29.78
CA VAL A 13 -22.42 4.40 29.83
C VAL A 13 -23.83 4.39 29.26
N LEU A 14 -24.01 3.70 28.13
CA LEU A 14 -25.32 3.52 27.49
C LEU A 14 -26.14 2.47 28.26
N LYS A 15 -27.39 2.82 28.55
CA LYS A 15 -28.31 2.00 29.34
C LYS A 15 -28.74 0.79 28.50
N GLY A 16 -28.09 -0.36 28.68
CA GLY A 16 -28.41 -1.61 27.99
C GLY A 16 -27.26 -2.60 27.81
N GLU A 17 -26.00 -2.19 28.02
CA GLU A 17 -24.85 -3.08 27.85
C GLU A 17 -24.60 -3.95 29.10
N LYS A 18 -24.74 -5.28 28.93
CA LYS A 18 -24.31 -6.26 29.94
C LYS A 18 -22.79 -6.39 29.89
N HIS A 19 -22.12 -6.01 30.99
CA HIS A 19 -20.68 -6.22 31.19
C HIS A 19 -20.27 -7.70 31.04
N LYS A 20 -19.58 -8.07 29.95
CA LYS A 20 -18.82 -9.31 29.89
C LYS A 20 -17.51 -9.13 30.66
N LYS A 21 -17.38 -9.83 31.80
CA LYS A 21 -16.14 -9.91 32.60
C LYS A 21 -14.99 -10.43 31.71
N SER A 22 -13.90 -9.68 31.62
CA SER A 22 -12.67 -10.14 30.97
C SER A 22 -12.06 -11.31 31.76
N LYS A 23 -12.11 -12.52 31.19
CA LYS A 23 -11.31 -13.65 31.70
C LYS A 23 -9.85 -13.42 31.32
N LYS A 24 -9.02 -13.15 32.32
CA LYS A 24 -7.55 -13.13 32.23
C LYS A 24 -7.08 -14.52 31.81
N ARG A 25 -6.70 -14.72 30.53
CA ARG A 25 -6.10 -15.98 30.07
C ARG A 25 -4.69 -16.10 30.62
N LYS A 26 -4.44 -17.22 31.29
CA LYS A 26 -3.14 -17.70 31.79
C LYS A 26 -2.21 -17.85 30.58
N LYS A 27 -1.00 -17.29 30.65
CA LYS A 27 0.04 -17.46 29.64
C LYS A 27 0.70 -18.83 29.91
N GLU A 28 0.29 -19.86 29.17
CA GLU A 28 1.05 -21.11 29.12
C GLU A 28 2.30 -20.88 28.24
N LYS A 29 3.44 -21.35 28.76
CA LYS A 29 4.70 -21.43 28.03
C LYS A 29 4.59 -22.63 27.09
N ASP A 30 4.48 -22.38 25.80
CA ASP A 30 4.80 -23.40 24.80
C ASP A 30 6.25 -23.20 24.35
N GLU A 31 7.08 -24.17 24.73
CA GLU A 31 8.40 -24.40 24.16
C GLU A 31 8.29 -24.94 22.73
N ALA A 32 9.27 -24.55 21.91
CA ALA A 32 9.80 -25.29 20.77
C ALA A 32 8.80 -25.72 19.67
N GLY A 33 8.55 -24.81 18.74
CA GLY A 33 8.10 -25.13 17.39
C GLY A 33 8.73 -24.18 16.39
N SER A 34 9.73 -24.67 15.64
CA SER A 34 10.38 -23.98 14.52
C SER A 34 9.34 -23.60 13.45
N SER A 35 8.71 -22.45 13.65
CA SER A 35 7.85 -21.81 12.67
C SER A 35 8.78 -21.00 11.77
N LYS A 36 9.09 -21.56 10.60
CA LYS A 36 9.70 -20.82 9.50
C LYS A 36 8.87 -19.55 9.31
N LYS A 37 9.40 -18.39 9.72
CA LYS A 37 8.81 -17.10 9.41
C LYS A 37 8.56 -17.07 7.90
N PRO A 38 7.34 -16.73 7.44
CA PRO A 38 7.08 -16.65 6.02
C PRO A 38 8.09 -15.68 5.40
N LYS A 39 8.70 -16.07 4.27
CA LYS A 39 9.57 -15.18 3.51
C LYS A 39 8.77 -13.95 3.13
N VAL A 40 9.17 -12.81 3.68
CA VAL A 40 8.58 -11.50 3.43
C VAL A 40 8.89 -11.13 1.99
N VAL A 41 7.88 -11.16 1.12
CA VAL A 41 7.99 -10.63 -0.24
C VAL A 41 7.51 -9.19 -0.16
N VAL A 42 8.45 -8.26 -0.20
CA VAL A 42 8.14 -6.83 -0.27
C VAL A 42 7.65 -6.55 -1.68
N ASP A 43 6.46 -5.95 -1.80
CA ASP A 43 5.95 -5.44 -3.06
C ASP A 43 6.58 -4.06 -3.31
N GLU A 44 7.67 -4.04 -4.09
CA GLU A 44 8.39 -2.81 -4.42
C GLU A 44 7.51 -1.80 -5.17
N ASP A 45 6.60 -2.29 -6.04
CA ASP A 45 5.65 -1.45 -6.77
C ASP A 45 4.65 -0.81 -5.82
N ALA A 46 4.13 -1.53 -4.82
CA ALA A 46 3.26 -0.95 -3.82
C ALA A 46 3.98 0.16 -3.01
N VAL A 47 5.26 -0.03 -2.67
CA VAL A 47 6.05 0.99 -1.96
C VAL A 47 6.26 2.24 -2.83
N GLU A 48 6.52 2.07 -4.12
CA GLU A 48 6.65 3.18 -5.08
C GLU A 48 5.36 3.96 -5.32
N HIS A 49 4.20 3.41 -4.96
CA HIS A 49 2.89 4.06 -5.10
C HIS A 49 2.27 4.37 -3.73
N GLY A 50 3.09 4.66 -2.71
CA GLY A 50 2.60 5.09 -1.39
C GLY A 50 1.83 4.02 -0.62
N GLY A 51 2.12 2.74 -0.85
CA GLY A 51 1.44 1.59 -0.26
C GLY A 51 0.28 1.02 -1.08
N TRP A 52 -0.01 1.58 -2.26
CA TRP A 52 -1.12 1.16 -3.11
C TRP A 52 -0.70 0.04 -4.06
N TRP A 53 -1.20 -1.17 -3.81
CA TRP A 53 -0.84 -2.37 -4.55
C TRP A 53 -1.76 -2.58 -5.75
N ALA A 54 -1.23 -3.10 -6.86
CA ALA A 54 -2.00 -3.36 -8.08
C ALA A 54 -2.92 -4.60 -7.92
N ALA A 55 -4.20 -4.42 -8.22
CA ALA A 55 -5.18 -5.50 -8.22
C ALA A 55 -4.85 -6.55 -9.30
N GLN A 56 -4.95 -7.84 -8.94
CA GLN A 56 -4.67 -8.95 -9.87
C GLN A 56 -5.94 -9.65 -10.34
N THR A 57 -7.03 -9.51 -9.59
CA THR A 57 -8.32 -10.11 -9.88
C THR A 57 -9.45 -9.11 -9.66
N ALA A 58 -10.63 -9.35 -10.24
CA ALA A 58 -11.79 -8.49 -10.00
C ALA A 58 -12.21 -8.46 -8.51
N ALA A 59 -11.96 -9.55 -7.76
CA ALA A 59 -12.24 -9.63 -6.33
C ALA A 59 -11.34 -8.72 -5.48
N ASP A 60 -10.15 -8.38 -5.97
CA ASP A 60 -9.23 -7.44 -5.31
C ASP A 60 -9.71 -5.98 -5.41
N ILE A 61 -10.60 -5.70 -6.38
CA ILE A 61 -11.12 -4.36 -6.66
C ILE A 61 -12.33 -4.10 -5.75
N THR A 62 -12.04 -3.84 -4.48
CA THR A 62 -13.05 -3.62 -3.44
C THR A 62 -12.57 -2.59 -2.43
N GLY A 63 -13.50 -1.78 -1.93
CA GLY A 63 -13.18 -0.74 -0.95
C GLY A 63 -12.45 0.43 -1.59
N THR A 64 -11.42 0.95 -0.93
CA THR A 64 -10.69 2.13 -1.39
C THR A 64 -9.71 1.77 -2.51
N VAL A 65 -9.94 2.33 -3.70
CA VAL A 65 -9.15 2.07 -4.90
C VAL A 65 -8.78 3.36 -5.64
N SER A 66 -7.78 3.28 -6.51
CA SER A 66 -7.45 4.31 -7.48
C SER A 66 -7.23 3.67 -8.85
N ILE A 67 -7.41 4.44 -9.93
CA ILE A 67 -7.25 3.97 -11.30
C ILE A 67 -6.07 4.72 -11.91
N GLU A 68 -5.01 3.99 -12.23
CA GLU A 68 -3.78 4.52 -12.81
C GLU A 68 -3.79 4.32 -14.34
N PHE A 69 -3.40 5.34 -15.08
CA PHE A 69 -3.06 5.28 -16.50
C PHE A 69 -1.61 5.72 -16.71
N GLY A 70 -0.88 5.02 -17.57
CA GLY A 70 0.52 5.37 -17.87
C GLY A 70 1.47 5.12 -16.70
N ASP A 71 2.27 6.13 -16.36
CA ASP A 71 3.28 6.07 -15.28
C ASP A 71 2.85 6.98 -14.12
N ARG A 72 2.38 6.40 -13.02
CA ARG A 72 2.00 7.11 -11.78
C ARG A 72 1.04 8.29 -11.97
N SER A 73 0.19 8.22 -12.99
CA SER A 73 -0.84 9.23 -13.25
C SER A 73 -2.20 8.61 -12.99
N TYR A 74 -3.01 9.24 -12.14
CA TYR A 74 -4.26 8.66 -11.67
C TYR A 74 -5.48 9.38 -12.21
N LEU A 75 -6.58 8.67 -12.35
CA LEU A 75 -7.85 9.25 -12.74
C LEU A 75 -8.34 10.19 -11.65
N LYS A 76 -8.55 11.45 -12.00
CA LYS A 76 -8.97 12.52 -11.10
C LYS A 76 -10.43 12.88 -11.33
N ALA A 77 -11.20 12.95 -10.24
CA ALA A 77 -12.58 13.42 -10.27
C ALA A 77 -12.67 14.95 -10.16
N MET A 78 -13.45 15.57 -11.04
CA MET A 78 -13.70 17.01 -11.05
C MET A 78 -15.07 17.32 -10.42
N ASP A 79 -15.21 18.52 -9.88
CA ASP A 79 -16.44 19.03 -9.24
C ASP A 79 -17.65 19.13 -10.21
N ASN A 80 -17.38 19.33 -11.50
CA ASN A 80 -18.36 19.36 -12.59
C ASN A 80 -18.87 17.96 -13.02
N GLY A 81 -18.40 16.90 -12.34
CA GLY A 81 -18.75 15.51 -12.62
C GLY A 81 -18.10 14.95 -13.88
N LEU A 82 -17.01 15.55 -14.36
CA LEU A 82 -16.12 14.96 -15.36
C LEU A 82 -14.92 14.29 -14.66
N PHE A 83 -14.18 13.50 -15.43
CA PHE A 83 -12.92 12.91 -14.98
C PHE A 83 -11.80 13.26 -15.95
N THR A 84 -10.63 13.54 -15.40
CA THR A 84 -9.42 13.89 -16.15
C THR A 84 -8.23 13.10 -15.61
N LEU A 85 -7.13 13.03 -16.35
CA LEU A 85 -5.90 12.44 -15.86
C LEU A 85 -5.14 13.44 -14.97
N GLY A 86 -4.80 13.02 -13.74
CA GLY A 86 -3.94 13.77 -12.83
C GLY A 86 -2.50 13.85 -13.35
N ALA A 87 -1.75 14.82 -12.85
CA ALA A 87 -0.33 14.92 -13.16
C ALA A 87 0.44 13.68 -12.62
N PRO A 88 1.54 13.26 -13.26
CA PRO A 88 2.35 12.16 -12.76
C PRO A 88 2.87 12.43 -11.34
N HIS A 89 2.69 11.47 -10.45
CA HIS A 89 3.18 11.49 -9.07
C HIS A 89 4.64 11.04 -8.95
N ASN A 90 5.33 11.46 -7.88
CA ASN A 90 6.68 10.98 -7.61
C ASN A 90 6.66 9.56 -7.04
N ALA A 91 7.80 8.86 -7.13
CA ALA A 91 7.95 7.56 -6.49
C ALA A 91 7.82 7.69 -4.96
N GLY A 92 6.93 6.87 -4.38
CA GLY A 92 6.58 6.86 -2.97
C GLY A 92 5.32 7.65 -2.64
N ASP A 93 4.83 8.49 -3.56
CA ASP A 93 3.60 9.25 -3.38
C ASP A 93 2.40 8.38 -3.79
N GLY A 94 1.33 8.44 -2.99
CA GLY A 94 0.05 7.81 -3.30
C GLY A 94 -0.89 8.78 -4.03
N PRO A 95 -2.03 8.29 -4.54
CA PRO A 95 -3.04 9.12 -5.19
C PRO A 95 -3.58 10.22 -4.26
N ASP A 96 -3.88 11.37 -4.85
CA ASP A 96 -4.52 12.50 -4.16
C ASP A 96 -5.95 12.17 -3.74
N PRO A 97 -6.54 12.89 -2.77
CA PRO A 97 -7.94 12.66 -2.34
C PRO A 97 -8.97 12.67 -3.48
N GLU A 98 -8.73 13.44 -4.53
CA GLU A 98 -9.60 13.56 -5.72
C GLU A 98 -9.43 12.40 -6.71
N GLU A 99 -8.36 11.61 -6.54
CA GLU A 99 -7.99 10.44 -7.36
C GLU A 99 -8.35 9.11 -6.67
N ILE A 100 -8.97 9.21 -5.48
CA ILE A 100 -9.42 8.07 -4.69
C ILE A 100 -10.89 7.80 -4.95
N PHE A 101 -11.18 6.54 -5.23
CA PHE A 101 -12.51 6.01 -5.47
C PHE A 101 -12.86 4.92 -4.46
N THR A 102 -14.15 4.66 -4.31
CA THR A 102 -14.65 3.47 -3.63
C THR A 102 -15.19 2.49 -4.66
N ALA A 103 -14.60 1.31 -4.75
CA ALA A 103 -15.09 0.21 -5.57
C ALA A 103 -16.07 -0.67 -4.80
N PHE A 104 -17.18 -1.00 -5.47
CA PHE A 104 -18.19 -1.92 -4.98
C PHE A 104 -18.26 -3.11 -5.94
N PRO A 105 -17.98 -4.35 -5.49
CA PRO A 105 -18.22 -5.52 -6.31
C PRO A 105 -19.72 -5.69 -6.53
N ILE A 106 -20.14 -5.82 -7.79
CA ILE A 106 -21.54 -6.09 -8.16
C ILE A 106 -21.76 -7.60 -8.23
N ASN A 107 -20.82 -8.29 -8.87
CA ASN A 107 -20.74 -9.75 -8.96
C ASN A 107 -19.26 -10.14 -9.15
N ASP A 108 -18.99 -11.41 -9.42
CA ASP A 108 -17.61 -11.93 -9.57
C ASP A 108 -16.85 -11.34 -10.78
N ARG A 109 -17.53 -10.63 -11.67
CA ARG A 109 -16.99 -10.09 -12.93
C ARG A 109 -17.03 -8.56 -13.01
N LYS A 110 -17.99 -7.91 -12.37
CA LYS A 110 -18.29 -6.48 -12.52
C LYS A 110 -18.14 -5.72 -11.22
N VAL A 111 -17.68 -4.49 -11.34
CA VAL A 111 -17.46 -3.54 -10.26
C VAL A 111 -18.10 -2.20 -10.61
N ALA A 112 -18.50 -1.44 -9.59
CA ALA A 112 -18.88 -0.03 -9.73
C ALA A 112 -17.89 0.83 -8.95
N PHE A 113 -17.49 1.96 -9.55
CA PHE A 113 -16.60 2.92 -8.90
C PHE A 113 -17.38 4.16 -8.49
N LYS A 114 -17.18 4.61 -7.26
CA LYS A 114 -17.76 5.84 -6.70
C LYS A 114 -16.65 6.84 -6.44
N SER A 115 -16.77 8.05 -6.96
CA SER A 115 -15.82 9.14 -6.72
C SER A 115 -15.89 9.67 -5.29
N GLY A 116 -14.88 10.44 -4.88
CA GLY A 116 -14.88 11.17 -3.61
C GLY A 116 -16.06 12.13 -3.45
N TYR A 117 -16.66 12.60 -4.55
CA TYR A 117 -17.89 13.40 -4.57
C TYR A 117 -19.18 12.60 -4.34
N GLY A 118 -19.06 11.29 -4.13
CA GLY A 118 -20.16 10.40 -3.83
C GLY A 118 -21.03 10.04 -5.04
N LYS A 119 -20.50 10.20 -6.26
CA LYS A 119 -21.20 9.84 -7.51
C LYS A 119 -20.51 8.67 -8.20
N TYR A 120 -21.27 7.87 -8.94
CA TYR A 120 -20.77 6.70 -9.65
C TYR A 120 -20.22 7.05 -11.03
N LEU A 121 -19.12 6.38 -11.42
CA LEU A 121 -18.56 6.45 -12.77
C LEU A 121 -19.52 5.80 -13.75
N LYS A 122 -20.06 6.60 -14.65
CA LYS A 122 -21.05 6.21 -15.65
C LYS A 122 -20.51 6.46 -17.05
N ILE A 123 -20.71 5.50 -17.96
CA ILE A 123 -20.55 5.75 -19.40
C ILE A 123 -21.80 6.42 -19.99
N GLU A 124 -21.61 7.52 -20.70
CA GLU A 124 -22.65 8.19 -21.48
C GLU A 124 -22.73 7.62 -22.91
N LYS A 125 -23.84 7.90 -23.60
CA LYS A 125 -24.10 7.34 -24.94
C LYS A 125 -23.11 7.81 -26.02
N ASP A 126 -22.49 8.98 -25.79
CA ASP A 126 -21.44 9.54 -26.63
C ASP A 126 -20.05 8.97 -26.32
N GLY A 127 -19.94 8.09 -25.31
CA GLY A 127 -18.70 7.49 -24.85
C GLY A 127 -17.95 8.32 -23.81
N MET A 128 -18.48 9.46 -23.36
CA MET A 128 -17.88 10.22 -22.27
C MET A 128 -18.10 9.50 -20.93
N VAL A 129 -17.11 9.53 -20.04
CA VAL A 129 -17.27 8.99 -18.67
C VAL A 129 -17.58 10.13 -17.71
N THR A 130 -18.72 10.05 -17.01
CA THR A 130 -19.18 11.10 -16.09
C THR A 130 -19.52 10.56 -14.72
N GLY A 131 -19.36 11.40 -13.70
CA GLY A 131 -19.56 11.10 -12.29
C GLY A 131 -20.75 11.86 -11.73
N ARG A 132 -21.94 11.66 -12.28
CA ARG A 132 -23.16 12.41 -11.88
C ARG A 132 -24.25 11.53 -11.26
N SER A 133 -24.17 10.21 -11.44
CA SER A 133 -25.17 9.26 -10.94
C SER A 133 -25.04 9.02 -9.44
N GLU A 134 -26.18 8.94 -8.74
CA GLU A 134 -26.22 8.59 -7.30
C GLU A 134 -26.41 7.09 -7.03
N ALA A 135 -26.80 6.34 -8.06
CA ALA A 135 -27.09 4.91 -7.97
C ALA A 135 -26.36 4.14 -9.07
N VAL A 136 -26.12 2.86 -8.80
CA VAL A 136 -25.52 1.94 -9.77
C VAL A 136 -26.64 1.37 -10.65
N GLY A 137 -26.64 1.76 -11.93
CA GLY A 137 -27.42 1.15 -12.99
C GLY A 137 -26.56 0.24 -13.86
N GLY A 138 -26.98 0.01 -15.11
CA GLY A 138 -26.19 -0.76 -16.08
C GLY A 138 -24.98 0.01 -16.64
N MET A 139 -25.10 1.34 -16.76
CA MET A 139 -24.06 2.20 -17.34
C MET A 139 -22.95 2.54 -16.33
N GLU A 140 -23.17 2.26 -15.06
CA GLU A 140 -22.21 2.43 -13.97
C GLU A 140 -21.42 1.15 -13.67
N GLN A 141 -21.69 0.07 -14.39
CA GLN A 141 -20.98 -1.21 -14.22
C GLN A 141 -19.80 -1.28 -15.16
N TRP A 142 -18.65 -1.61 -14.60
CA TRP A 142 -17.40 -1.79 -15.30
C TRP A 142 -16.91 -3.21 -15.08
N GLU A 143 -16.35 -3.80 -16.12
CA GLU A 143 -15.78 -5.13 -16.09
C GLU A 143 -14.26 -5.05 -16.23
N PRO A 144 -13.49 -5.39 -15.19
CA PRO A 144 -12.04 -5.51 -15.28
C PRO A 144 -11.66 -6.74 -16.13
N VAL A 145 -10.91 -6.51 -17.21
CA VAL A 145 -10.38 -7.55 -18.08
C VAL A 145 -8.87 -7.62 -17.90
N PHE A 146 -8.36 -8.80 -17.54
CA PHE A 146 -6.93 -9.05 -17.30
C PHE A 146 -6.34 -9.90 -18.43
N GLU A 147 -5.27 -9.44 -19.07
CA GLU A 147 -4.57 -10.15 -20.16
C GLU A 147 -3.05 -9.96 -20.04
N GLU A 148 -2.29 -11.05 -19.87
CA GLU A 148 -0.82 -11.03 -19.86
C GLU A 148 -0.19 -9.94 -18.98
N LYS A 149 -0.75 -9.72 -17.77
CA LYS A 149 -0.37 -8.68 -16.78
C LYS A 149 -0.80 -7.25 -17.11
N ARG A 150 -1.57 -7.04 -18.18
CA ARG A 150 -2.26 -5.78 -18.46
C ARG A 150 -3.70 -5.90 -17.99
N MET A 151 -4.28 -4.76 -17.66
CA MET A 151 -5.69 -4.67 -17.30
C MET A 151 -6.33 -3.54 -18.11
N ALA A 152 -7.60 -3.73 -18.46
CA ALA A 152 -8.45 -2.70 -19.04
C ALA A 152 -9.84 -2.77 -18.40
N LEU A 153 -10.57 -1.66 -18.43
CA LEU A 153 -11.93 -1.58 -17.89
C LEU A 153 -12.93 -1.51 -19.04
N LEU A 154 -13.75 -2.54 -19.16
CA LEU A 154 -14.79 -2.67 -20.18
C LEU A 154 -16.13 -2.13 -19.66
N SER A 155 -16.75 -1.25 -20.43
CA SER A 155 -18.10 -0.76 -20.14
C SER A 155 -19.18 -1.72 -20.63
N GLU A 156 -20.42 -1.54 -20.13
CA GLU A 156 -21.60 -2.27 -20.60
C GLU A 156 -21.86 -2.11 -22.11
N THR A 157 -21.41 -1.00 -22.71
CA THR A 157 -21.58 -0.74 -24.16
C THR A 157 -20.56 -1.47 -25.03
N GLY A 158 -19.61 -2.20 -24.43
CA GLY A 158 -18.56 -2.94 -25.14
C GLY A 158 -17.36 -2.09 -25.55
N HIS A 159 -17.18 -0.90 -24.94
CA HIS A 159 -16.03 -0.04 -25.16
C HIS A 159 -15.13 0.00 -23.91
N PHE A 160 -13.82 0.07 -24.13
CA PHE A 160 -12.82 0.17 -23.07
C PHE A 160 -12.60 1.61 -22.65
N MET A 161 -12.44 1.82 -21.35
CA MET A 161 -12.07 3.12 -20.77
C MET A 161 -10.65 3.50 -21.19
N SER A 162 -10.46 4.76 -21.60
CA SER A 162 -9.18 5.36 -21.94
C SER A 162 -9.16 6.85 -21.59
N ILE A 163 -7.96 7.41 -21.62
CA ILE A 163 -7.73 8.85 -21.53
C ILE A 163 -7.50 9.38 -22.95
N ASP A 164 -8.23 10.42 -23.32
CA ASP A 164 -8.01 11.14 -24.57
C ASP A 164 -6.69 11.93 -24.50
N PRO A 165 -5.75 11.74 -25.44
CA PRO A 165 -4.46 12.41 -25.42
C PRO A 165 -4.51 13.91 -25.77
N GLU A 166 -5.64 14.43 -26.27
CA GLU A 166 -5.78 15.85 -26.63
C GLU A 166 -6.19 16.73 -25.44
N ASP A 167 -7.09 16.24 -24.59
CA ASP A 167 -7.69 17.01 -23.49
C ASP A 167 -7.64 16.31 -22.12
N ASP A 168 -6.95 15.17 -22.03
CA ASP A 168 -6.83 14.33 -20.84
C ASP A 168 -8.19 13.88 -20.27
N ALA A 169 -9.26 13.90 -21.08
CA ALA A 169 -10.60 13.49 -20.65
C ALA A 169 -10.74 11.96 -20.59
N CYS A 170 -11.49 11.49 -19.59
CA CYS A 170 -11.83 10.07 -19.49
C CYS A 170 -13.00 9.70 -20.42
N VAL A 171 -12.72 8.81 -21.36
CA VAL A 171 -13.67 8.38 -22.40
C VAL A 171 -13.68 6.86 -22.52
N ALA A 172 -14.66 6.32 -23.24
CA ALA A 172 -14.78 4.91 -23.57
C ALA A 172 -15.33 4.77 -24.98
N LEU A 173 -14.46 4.96 -25.97
CA LEU A 173 -14.82 5.03 -27.39
C LEU A 173 -14.39 3.80 -28.20
N ARG A 174 -13.37 3.07 -27.73
CA ARG A 174 -12.73 2.00 -28.51
C ARG A 174 -13.16 0.62 -28.06
N LYS A 175 -13.45 -0.27 -29.00
CA LYS A 175 -13.78 -1.69 -28.73
C LYS A 175 -12.56 -2.61 -28.63
N LYS A 176 -11.37 -2.09 -28.89
CA LYS A 176 -10.11 -2.83 -28.83
C LYS A 176 -9.17 -2.10 -27.88
N VAL A 177 -8.44 -2.87 -27.08
CA VAL A 177 -7.44 -2.34 -26.15
C VAL A 177 -6.21 -1.91 -26.95
N GLY A 178 -5.94 -0.60 -26.97
CA GLY A 178 -4.69 -0.02 -27.42
C GLY A 178 -3.82 0.38 -26.23
N GLN A 179 -2.89 1.31 -26.45
CA GLN A 179 -1.98 1.78 -25.39
C GLN A 179 -2.71 2.67 -24.36
N HIS A 180 -3.70 3.45 -24.79
CA HIS A 180 -4.42 4.41 -23.94
C HIS A 180 -5.54 3.76 -23.11
N GLU A 181 -5.95 2.54 -23.48
CA GLU A 181 -6.99 1.76 -22.78
C GLU A 181 -6.40 0.87 -21.65
N ILE A 182 -5.08 0.75 -21.59
CA ILE A 182 -4.40 -0.02 -20.53
C ILE A 182 -4.36 0.82 -19.26
N CYS A 183 -4.93 0.29 -18.19
CA CYS A 183 -4.93 0.89 -16.86
C CYS A 183 -4.53 -0.13 -15.79
N LYS A 184 -4.30 0.34 -14.57
CA LYS A 184 -4.16 -0.49 -13.38
C LYS A 184 -5.10 0.03 -12.31
N VAL A 185 -5.90 -0.84 -11.72
CA VAL A 185 -6.64 -0.48 -10.50
C VAL A 185 -5.75 -0.84 -9.32
N ARG A 186 -5.43 0.16 -8.51
CA ARG A 186 -4.68 -0.01 -7.28
C ARG A 186 -5.61 -0.01 -6.08
N SER A 187 -5.32 -0.84 -5.10
CA SER A 187 -6.10 -0.96 -3.86
C SER A 187 -5.25 -0.58 -2.65
N ASN A 188 -5.91 0.04 -1.67
CA ASN A 188 -5.35 0.29 -0.34
C ASN A 188 -6.01 -0.63 0.71
N ALA A 189 -6.67 -1.70 0.28
CA ALA A 189 -7.21 -2.68 1.21
C ALA A 189 -6.06 -3.39 1.94
N SER A 190 -6.24 -3.62 3.25
CA SER A 190 -5.29 -4.35 4.06
C SER A 190 -5.15 -5.78 3.54
N ARG A 191 -4.03 -6.07 2.88
CA ARG A 191 -3.57 -7.45 2.70
C ARG A 191 -2.67 -7.81 3.88
N ASP A 192 -2.59 -9.08 4.24
CA ASP A 192 -1.62 -9.61 5.20
C ASP A 192 -0.17 -9.58 4.65
N VAL A 193 0.18 -8.54 3.90
CA VAL A 193 1.55 -8.26 3.48
C VAL A 193 2.12 -7.33 4.52
N VAL A 194 2.90 -7.91 5.44
CA VAL A 194 3.67 -7.19 6.43
C VAL A 194 4.65 -6.28 5.69
N ILE A 195 4.31 -4.98 5.60
CA ILE A 195 5.19 -3.96 5.06
C ILE A 195 6.37 -3.84 6.01
N ASP A 196 7.53 -4.25 5.54
CA ASP A 196 8.76 -4.20 6.31
C ASP A 196 9.26 -2.76 6.41
N THR A 197 9.08 -2.16 7.59
CA THR A 197 9.71 -0.89 7.94
C THR A 197 11.18 -1.07 8.38
N GLU A 198 11.73 -2.30 8.34
CA GLU A 198 13.11 -2.54 8.72
C GLU A 198 14.08 -1.88 7.71
N PRO A 199 15.11 -1.15 8.21
CA PRO A 199 16.13 -0.54 7.36
C PRO A 199 16.79 -1.55 6.44
N LYS A 200 17.25 -1.11 5.25
CA LYS A 200 17.95 -1.98 4.28
C LYS A 200 19.16 -2.69 4.90
N GLU A 201 19.75 -2.12 5.95
CA GLU A 201 20.86 -2.69 6.69
C GLU A 201 20.49 -3.91 7.53
N GLU A 202 19.21 -4.08 7.90
CA GLU A 202 18.71 -5.21 8.70
C GLU A 202 18.17 -6.36 7.86
N LYS A 203 18.12 -6.17 6.53
CA LYS A 203 17.70 -7.22 5.60
C LYS A 203 18.80 -8.26 5.42
N GLY A 204 18.49 -9.50 5.76
CA GLY A 204 19.34 -10.67 5.54
C GLY A 204 19.60 -11.50 6.80
N ASP A 205 20.52 -12.45 6.67
CA ASP A 205 21.04 -13.20 7.84
C ASP A 205 21.89 -12.29 8.74
N LEU A 206 22.09 -12.64 10.00
CA LEU A 206 22.85 -11.83 10.98
C LEU A 206 24.27 -11.47 10.49
N GLY A 207 24.90 -12.37 9.73
CA GLY A 207 26.19 -12.10 9.08
C GLY A 207 26.11 -11.10 7.91
N GLU A 208 24.97 -11.03 7.22
CA GLU A 208 24.71 -10.03 6.17
C GLU A 208 24.37 -8.68 6.77
N VAL A 209 23.62 -8.66 7.87
CA VAL A 209 23.36 -7.45 8.67
C VAL A 209 24.69 -6.85 9.14
N GLU A 210 25.59 -7.67 9.73
CA GLU A 210 26.92 -7.19 10.15
C GLU A 210 27.71 -6.62 8.95
N LYS A 211 27.70 -7.28 7.78
CA LYS A 211 28.36 -6.79 6.56
C LYS A 211 27.77 -5.47 6.07
N ASN A 212 26.45 -5.32 6.07
CA ASN A 212 25.77 -4.11 5.61
C ASN A 212 26.10 -2.92 6.52
N TYR A 213 26.07 -3.11 7.83
CA TYR A 213 26.48 -2.10 8.80
C TYR A 213 27.98 -1.76 8.67
N VAL A 214 28.88 -2.75 8.55
CA VAL A 214 30.32 -2.49 8.35
C VAL A 214 30.56 -1.71 7.05
N LYS A 215 29.88 -2.06 5.95
CA LYS A 215 30.01 -1.38 4.66
C LYS A 215 29.57 0.09 4.72
N LYS A 216 28.56 0.42 5.54
CA LYS A 216 28.06 1.79 5.71
C LYS A 216 29.05 2.68 6.45
N PHE A 217 29.78 2.14 7.42
CA PHE A 217 30.56 2.95 8.37
C PHE A 217 32.09 2.78 8.27
N GLN A 218 32.60 1.77 7.55
CA GLN A 218 34.04 1.59 7.30
C GLN A 218 34.57 2.50 6.18
N LYS A 219 35.75 3.09 6.37
CA LYS A 219 36.46 3.82 5.28
C LYS A 219 37.22 2.87 4.36
N PHE A 220 36.99 2.97 3.04
CA PHE A 220 37.60 2.13 2.01
C PHE A 220 38.86 2.73 1.36
N GLN A 221 39.80 3.27 2.14
CA GLN A 221 41.05 3.79 1.54
C GLN A 221 41.90 2.68 0.87
N ASP A 222 41.86 1.46 1.40
CA ASP A 222 42.64 0.31 0.89
C ASP A 222 41.85 -0.65 -0.02
N LYS A 223 40.63 -0.30 -0.45
CA LYS A 223 39.68 -1.18 -1.20
C LYS A 223 39.37 -2.54 -0.53
N LYS A 224 39.84 -2.80 0.69
CA LYS A 224 39.63 -4.05 1.43
C LYS A 224 38.65 -3.83 2.59
N MET A 225 37.59 -4.63 2.63
CA MET A 225 36.63 -4.65 3.74
C MET A 225 37.20 -5.46 4.89
N ARG A 226 37.12 -4.94 6.12
CA ARG A 226 37.49 -5.67 7.33
C ARG A 226 36.21 -6.04 8.05
N ILE A 227 35.94 -7.33 8.13
CA ILE A 227 34.78 -7.89 8.82
C ILE A 227 35.31 -8.55 10.10
N ASN A 228 34.52 -8.51 11.17
CA ASN A 228 34.86 -9.21 12.39
C ASN A 228 34.85 -10.72 12.13
N GLN A 229 35.86 -11.44 12.65
CA GLN A 229 35.97 -12.89 12.51
C GLN A 229 35.26 -13.65 13.64
N ASN A 230 34.69 -12.94 14.62
CA ASN A 230 33.98 -13.55 15.74
C ASN A 230 32.70 -14.27 15.31
N ASP A 231 32.34 -15.33 16.03
CA ASP A 231 31.15 -16.16 15.77
C ASP A 231 29.85 -15.32 15.80
N VAL A 232 28.87 -15.71 15.01
CA VAL A 232 27.57 -15.03 14.83
C VAL A 232 26.64 -15.28 16.04
N LYS A 233 26.96 -16.27 16.88
CA LYS A 233 26.20 -16.63 18.08
C LYS A 233 26.00 -15.48 19.07
N GLU A 234 26.97 -14.58 19.19
CA GLU A 234 26.82 -13.38 20.04
C GLU A 234 25.74 -12.44 19.47
N LEU A 235 25.65 -12.32 18.15
CA LEU A 235 24.62 -11.52 17.48
C LEU A 235 23.25 -12.19 17.57
N GLU A 236 23.19 -13.52 17.56
CA GLU A 236 21.94 -14.26 17.81
C GLU A 236 21.40 -14.01 19.22
N GLN A 237 22.27 -14.08 20.22
CA GLN A 237 21.91 -13.78 21.61
C GLN A 237 21.52 -12.31 21.78
N ALA A 238 22.28 -11.39 21.19
CA ALA A 238 21.98 -9.96 21.24
C ALA A 238 20.65 -9.62 20.53
N LYS A 239 20.33 -10.30 19.43
CA LYS A 239 19.03 -10.16 18.75
C LYS A 239 17.88 -10.67 19.62
N ALA A 240 18.07 -11.79 20.34
CA ALA A 240 17.06 -12.31 21.27
C ALA A 240 16.86 -11.39 22.50
N GLN A 241 17.90 -10.70 22.94
CA GLN A 241 17.89 -9.81 24.10
C GLN A 241 17.53 -8.35 23.77
N GLY A 242 17.47 -7.98 22.49
CA GLY A 242 17.17 -6.61 22.03
C GLY A 242 18.37 -5.66 22.05
N SER A 243 19.59 -6.15 22.25
CA SER A 243 20.85 -5.37 22.30
C SER A 243 21.68 -5.44 21.02
N LEU A 244 21.09 -5.92 19.91
CA LEU A 244 21.78 -6.17 18.63
C LEU A 244 22.62 -4.98 18.13
N HIS A 245 22.06 -3.77 18.18
CA HIS A 245 22.72 -2.56 17.70
C HIS A 245 23.95 -2.17 18.53
N GLU A 246 23.88 -2.38 19.84
CA GLU A 246 24.98 -2.14 20.77
C GLU A 246 26.12 -3.13 20.53
N THR A 247 25.80 -4.42 20.37
CA THR A 247 26.79 -5.44 20.05
C THR A 247 27.42 -5.23 18.67
N LEU A 248 26.65 -4.81 17.66
CA LEU A 248 27.18 -4.44 16.34
C LEU A 248 28.07 -3.19 16.40
N LEU A 249 27.77 -2.23 17.28
CA LEU A 249 28.62 -1.07 17.53
C LEU A 249 29.93 -1.49 18.20
N ASP A 250 29.88 -2.34 19.23
CA ASP A 250 31.06 -2.83 19.94
C ASP A 250 31.98 -3.69 19.03
N ARG A 251 31.40 -4.51 18.14
CA ARG A 251 32.16 -5.25 17.14
C ARG A 251 32.83 -4.32 16.11
N ARG A 252 32.16 -3.23 15.71
CA ARG A 252 32.73 -2.21 14.81
C ARG A 252 33.82 -1.37 15.47
N SER A 253 33.64 -0.99 16.74
CA SER A 253 34.64 -0.21 17.49
C SER A 253 35.95 -0.96 17.64
N LYS A 254 35.88 -2.27 17.93
CA LYS A 254 37.05 -3.16 18.05
C LYS A 254 37.90 -3.24 16.77
N MET A 255 37.29 -3.05 15.59
CA MET A 255 38.01 -3.12 14.31
C MET A 255 38.84 -1.86 13.99
N LYS A 256 38.66 -0.75 14.73
CA LYS A 256 39.36 0.54 14.55
C LYS A 256 39.36 1.09 13.11
N ALA A 257 38.43 0.62 12.29
CA ALA A 257 38.28 0.98 10.88
C ALA A 257 37.02 1.83 10.62
N ASP A 258 36.16 1.96 11.65
CA ASP A 258 34.97 2.79 11.67
C ASP A 258 35.33 4.19 12.18
N ARG A 259 35.00 5.24 11.44
CA ARG A 259 35.29 6.65 11.80
C ARG A 259 34.44 7.14 12.98
N TYR A 260 33.28 6.53 13.17
CA TYR A 260 32.25 6.98 14.12
C TYR A 260 32.34 6.26 15.46
N CYS A 261 33.11 5.18 15.55
CA CYS A 261 33.45 4.51 16.80
C CYS A 261 34.78 5.06 17.32
N LYS A 262 34.73 6.08 18.17
CA LYS A 262 35.91 6.63 18.88
C LYS A 262 35.92 6.16 20.33
#